data_AF-A0A6L3NAF7-F1
#
_entry.id   AF-A0A6L3NAF7-F1
#
_cell.length_a   1.000
_cell.length_b   1.000
_cell.length_c   1.000
_cell.angle_alpha   90.00
_cell.angle_beta   90.00
_cell.angle_gamma   90.00
#
_symmetry.space_group_name_H-M   'P 1'
#
loop_
_entity.id
_entity.type
_entity.pdbx_description
1 polymer ?
#
loop_
_entity_poly.entity_id
_entity_poly.type
_entity_poly.pdbx_seq_one_letter_code
_entity_poly.pdbx_strand_id
1 'polypeptide(L)'
;MSARALSTPFSERFGLRLPLVQAPMVGATTAAMVAAASNAGALGSLGAGAFEPDRLAAEVAAIRAATSRPFAVNLFVLSEAAPDAATVARALAAIDPLNATLGLPPGTAPARYAPDFRAQFDALVALRVPV
;
A
#
# COMPACT_ATOMS: atom_id res chain seq x y z
N MET A 1 -23.53 28.58 -1.69
CA MET A 1 -23.73 27.96 -0.37
C MET A 1 -22.45 27.23 0.01
N SER A 2 -21.72 27.69 1.02
CA SER A 2 -20.55 26.98 1.53
C SER A 2 -21.04 25.73 2.25
N ALA A 3 -20.79 24.54 1.69
CA ALA A 3 -21.06 23.30 2.40
C ALA A 3 -20.32 23.35 3.74
N ARG A 4 -21.05 23.22 4.85
CA ARG A 4 -20.45 23.13 6.18
C ARG A 4 -19.52 21.92 6.14
N ALA A 5 -18.22 22.13 6.31
CA ALA A 5 -17.28 21.03 6.48
C ALA A 5 -17.80 20.15 7.61
N LEU A 6 -17.89 18.84 7.37
CA LEU A 6 -18.29 17.87 8.40
C LEU A 6 -17.12 17.77 9.39
N SER A 7 -17.12 18.64 10.41
CA SER A 7 -16.07 18.69 11.42
C SER A 7 -16.24 17.55 12.41
N THR A 8 -15.19 16.75 12.55
CA THR A 8 -15.05 15.66 13.52
C THR A 8 -13.66 15.77 14.16
N PRO A 9 -13.42 15.15 15.33
CA PRO A 9 -12.07 15.12 15.93
C PRO A 9 -11.00 14.57 14.98
N PHE A 10 -11.37 13.63 14.10
CA PHE A 10 -10.49 13.08 13.08
C PHE A 10 -10.11 14.13 12.02
N SER A 11 -11.10 14.81 11.42
CA SER A 11 -10.84 15.81 10.40
C SER A 11 -10.09 17.03 10.94
N GLU A 12 -10.34 17.42 12.20
CA GLU A 12 -9.61 18.50 12.87
C GLU A 12 -8.15 18.13 13.13
N ARG A 13 -7.90 16.92 13.66
CA ARG A 13 -6.54 16.43 13.94
C ARG A 13 -5.64 16.40 12.72
N PHE A 14 -6.20 16.05 11.56
CA PHE A 14 -5.45 15.87 10.31
C PHE A 14 -5.69 17.00 9.29
N GLY A 15 -6.36 18.09 9.67
CA GLY A 15 -6.58 19.25 8.78
C GLY A 15 -7.41 18.95 7.53
N LEU A 16 -8.36 18.01 7.61
CA LEU A 16 -9.18 17.55 6.49
C LEU A 16 -10.48 18.35 6.38
N ARG A 17 -11.01 18.48 5.15
CA ARG A 17 -12.34 19.09 4.93
C ARG A 17 -13.47 18.07 5.01
N LEU A 18 -13.16 16.81 4.74
CA LEU A 18 -14.07 15.68 4.76
C LEU A 18 -13.52 14.64 5.73
N PRO A 19 -14.34 14.09 6.64
CA PRO A 19 -13.93 13.03 7.56
C PRO A 19 -13.94 11.67 6.84
N LEU A 20 -13.25 11.60 5.70
CA LEU A 20 -13.20 10.44 4.82
C LEU A 20 -11.74 10.00 4.65
N VAL A 21 -11.55 8.70 4.55
CA VAL A 21 -10.27 8.08 4.20
C VAL A 21 -10.50 7.27 2.94
N GLN A 22 -9.73 7.53 1.89
CA GLN A 22 -9.67 6.62 0.75
C GLN A 22 -8.86 5.40 1.19
N ALA A 23 -9.49 4.22 1.22
CA ALA A 23 -8.87 3.00 1.74
C ALA A 23 -7.61 2.62 0.94
N PRO A 24 -6.46 2.38 1.60
CA PRO A 24 -5.25 1.94 0.91
C PRO A 24 -5.42 0.50 0.41
N MET A 25 -5.31 0.30 -0.91
CA MET A 25 -5.51 -0.99 -1.57
C MET A 25 -4.24 -1.35 -2.34
N VAL A 26 -3.41 -2.22 -1.77
CA VAL A 26 -2.18 -2.71 -2.41
C VAL A 26 -2.54 -3.33 -3.77
N GLY A 27 -1.90 -2.86 -4.84
CA GLY A 27 -2.15 -3.31 -6.21
C GLY A 27 -3.26 -2.55 -6.97
N ALA A 28 -4.03 -1.69 -6.30
CA ALA A 28 -5.09 -0.90 -6.94
C ALA A 28 -4.95 0.62 -6.71
N THR A 29 -4.46 1.04 -5.55
CA THR A 29 -4.21 2.46 -5.25
C THR A 29 -3.03 2.98 -6.07
N THR A 30 -3.21 4.16 -6.68
CA THR A 30 -2.16 4.89 -7.42
C THR A 30 -1.82 6.22 -6.73
N ALA A 31 -0.64 6.78 -6.98
CA ALA A 31 -0.28 8.12 -6.53
C ALA A 31 -1.32 9.19 -6.94
N ALA A 32 -1.85 9.10 -8.17
CA ALA A 32 -2.88 10.01 -8.66
C ALA A 32 -4.19 9.89 -7.87
N MET A 33 -4.61 8.67 -7.50
CA MET A 33 -5.80 8.44 -6.67
C MET A 33 -5.63 9.05 -5.27
N VAL A 34 -4.47 8.85 -4.66
CA VAL A 34 -4.13 9.42 -3.34
C VAL A 34 -4.18 10.95 -3.40
N ALA A 35 -3.49 11.55 -4.36
CA ALA A 35 -3.47 13.00 -4.53
C ALA A 35 -4.87 13.57 -4.81
N ALA A 36 -5.68 12.91 -5.64
CA ALA A 36 -7.06 13.32 -5.92
C ALA A 36 -7.92 13.32 -4.65
N ALA A 37 -7.85 12.27 -3.83
CA ALA A 37 -8.58 12.20 -2.56
C ALA A 37 -8.13 13.30 -1.58
N SER A 38 -6.82 13.50 -1.44
CA SER A 38 -6.24 14.56 -0.60
C SER A 38 -6.64 15.97 -1.08
N ASN A 39 -6.63 16.22 -2.39
CA ASN A 39 -7.08 17.49 -2.97
C ASN A 39 -8.59 17.71 -2.79
N ALA A 40 -9.41 16.66 -2.86
CA ALA A 40 -10.84 16.70 -2.54
C ALA A 40 -11.13 16.98 -1.06
N GLY A 41 -10.11 16.84 -0.19
CA GLY A 41 -10.17 17.19 1.22
C GLY A 41 -10.43 16.00 2.15
N ALA A 42 -10.37 14.78 1.61
CA ALA A 42 -10.28 13.54 2.37
C ALA A 42 -8.81 13.22 2.70
N LEU A 43 -8.55 12.15 3.45
CA LEU A 43 -7.20 11.60 3.61
C LEU A 43 -6.96 10.54 2.51
N GLY A 44 -6.19 10.91 1.47
CA GLY A 44 -5.65 9.94 0.53
C GLY A 44 -4.68 9.00 1.22
N SER A 45 -4.71 7.70 0.89
CA SER A 45 -3.86 6.70 1.55
C SER A 45 -3.24 5.73 0.54
N LEU A 46 -1.92 5.70 0.47
CA LEU A 46 -1.15 4.79 -0.39
C LEU A 46 -1.08 3.39 0.24
N GLY A 47 -1.49 2.35 -0.49
CA GLY A 47 -1.24 0.95 -0.10
C GLY A 47 0.15 0.50 -0.55
N ALA A 48 1.10 0.43 0.39
CA ALA A 48 2.51 0.13 0.11
C ALA A 48 3.00 -1.20 0.71
N GLY A 49 2.11 -2.04 1.24
CA GLY A 49 2.48 -3.30 1.92
C GLY A 49 3.33 -4.28 1.09
N ALA A 50 3.26 -4.21 -0.24
CA ALA A 50 4.05 -5.05 -1.15
C ALA A 50 5.22 -4.31 -1.82
N PHE A 51 5.58 -3.10 -1.39
CA PHE A 51 6.60 -2.27 -2.06
C PHE A 51 7.97 -2.47 -1.43
N GLU A 52 9.01 -2.53 -2.28
CA GLU A 52 10.38 -2.31 -1.81
C GLU A 52 10.61 -0.82 -1.49
N PRO A 53 11.61 -0.48 -0.65
CA PRO A 53 11.91 0.90 -0.24
C PRO A 53 11.99 1.92 -1.38
N ASP A 54 12.66 1.58 -2.48
CA ASP A 54 12.85 2.49 -3.62
C ASP A 54 11.52 2.82 -4.31
N ARG A 55 10.64 1.82 -4.44
CA ARG A 55 9.30 2.04 -5.00
C ARG A 55 8.45 2.90 -4.06
N LEU A 56 8.52 2.67 -2.75
CA LEU A 56 7.84 3.50 -1.77
C LEU A 56 8.29 4.98 -1.89
N ALA A 57 9.60 5.23 -1.99
CA ALA A 57 10.14 6.57 -2.15
C ALA A 57 9.65 7.24 -3.45
N ALA A 58 9.64 6.50 -4.57
CA ALA A 58 9.15 7.01 -5.85
C ALA A 58 7.66 7.38 -5.82
N GLU A 59 6.81 6.53 -5.22
CA GLU A 59 5.36 6.80 -5.10
C GLU A 59 5.08 7.99 -4.18
N VAL A 60 5.81 8.11 -3.07
CA VAL A 60 5.70 9.28 -2.17
C VAL A 60 6.12 10.56 -2.87
N ALA A 61 7.19 10.54 -3.68
CA ALA A 61 7.61 11.68 -4.47
C ALA A 61 6.54 12.07 -5.51
N ALA A 62 5.94 11.09 -6.18
CA ALA A 62 4.86 11.33 -7.15
C ALA A 62 3.61 11.95 -6.50
N ILE A 63 3.22 11.50 -5.30
CA ILE A 63 2.11 12.09 -4.55
C ILE A 63 2.43 13.54 -4.17
N ARG A 64 3.64 13.81 -3.67
CA ARG A 64 4.09 15.16 -3.29
C ARG A 64 4.13 16.13 -4.46
N ALA A 65 4.43 15.64 -5.66
CA ALA A 65 4.37 16.45 -6.87
C ALA A 65 2.93 16.86 -7.25
N ALA A 66 1.93 16.05 -6.86
CA ALA A 66 0.53 16.24 -7.23
C ALA A 66 -0.34 16.88 -6.12
N THR A 67 0.13 16.92 -4.87
CA THR A 67 -0.59 17.56 -3.76
C THR A 67 0.34 18.04 -2.66
N SER A 68 -0.03 19.18 -2.06
CA SER A 68 0.54 19.68 -0.81
C SER A 68 -0.33 19.36 0.42
N ARG A 69 -1.42 18.58 0.24
CA ARG A 69 -2.35 18.19 1.30
C ARG A 69 -1.84 16.94 2.02
N PRO A 70 -2.27 16.69 3.27
CA PRO A 70 -1.92 15.48 3.99
C PRO A 70 -2.31 14.20 3.25
N PHE A 71 -1.50 13.16 3.41
CA PHE A 71 -1.80 11.82 2.93
C PHE A 71 -1.13 10.78 3.83
N ALA A 72 -1.66 9.56 3.83
CA ALA A 72 -1.14 8.45 4.60
C ALA A 72 -0.44 7.41 3.70
N VAL A 73 0.40 6.58 4.32
CA VAL A 73 0.98 5.38 3.72
C VAL A 73 0.67 4.20 4.63
N ASN A 74 0.22 3.11 4.06
CA ASN A 74 -0.08 1.87 4.76
C ASN A 74 0.97 0.79 4.44
N LEU A 75 1.48 0.14 5.49
CA LEU A 75 2.36 -1.03 5.42
C LEU A 75 1.70 -2.22 6.12
N PHE A 76 2.11 -3.43 5.75
CA PHE A 76 1.73 -4.64 6.48
C PHE A 76 2.75 -4.91 7.59
N VAL A 77 2.25 -5.15 8.80
CA VAL A 77 3.06 -5.58 9.96
C VAL A 77 2.78 -7.06 10.18
N LEU A 78 3.57 -7.90 9.51
CA LEU A 78 3.43 -9.35 9.54
C LEU A 78 4.71 -9.99 10.07
N SER A 79 4.59 -11.19 10.63
CA SER A 79 5.74 -12.04 10.91
C SER A 79 6.42 -12.44 9.60
N GLU A 80 7.74 -12.63 9.66
CA GLU A 80 8.49 -13.13 8.51
C GLU A 80 7.95 -14.49 8.06
N ALA A 81 7.68 -14.61 6.76
CA ALA A 81 7.17 -15.84 6.17
C ALA A 81 8.34 -16.79 5.85
N ALA A 82 8.44 -17.89 6.60
CA ALA A 82 9.45 -18.93 6.40
C ALA A 82 8.78 -20.32 6.26
N PRO A 83 8.02 -20.59 5.18
CA PRO A 83 7.43 -21.90 4.95
C PRO A 83 8.53 -22.94 4.65
N ASP A 84 8.36 -24.17 5.14
CA ASP A 84 9.26 -25.26 4.80
C ASP A 84 9.07 -25.74 3.35
N ALA A 85 10.08 -26.43 2.81
CA ALA A 85 10.05 -26.93 1.43
C ALA A 85 8.85 -27.87 1.18
N ALA A 86 8.42 -28.63 2.19
CA ALA A 86 7.27 -29.52 2.09
C ALA A 86 5.96 -28.74 1.90
N THR A 87 5.78 -27.63 2.60
CA THR A 87 4.61 -26.75 2.47
C THR A 87 4.56 -26.09 1.11
N VAL A 88 5.71 -25.61 0.62
CA VAL A 88 5.81 -25.03 -0.72
C VAL A 88 5.51 -26.08 -1.80
N ALA A 89 6.09 -27.28 -1.69
CA ALA A 89 5.83 -28.37 -2.63
C ALA A 89 4.35 -28.77 -2.66
N ARG A 90 3.67 -28.84 -1.50
CA ARG A 90 2.22 -29.09 -1.44
C ARG A 90 1.41 -28.00 -2.14
N ALA A 91 1.79 -26.73 -1.95
CA ALA A 91 1.10 -25.62 -2.60
C ALA A 91 1.27 -25.63 -4.13
N LEU A 92 2.49 -25.92 -4.62
CA LEU A 92 2.78 -26.05 -6.05
C LEU A 92 2.02 -27.22 -6.68
N ALA A 93 2.07 -28.39 -6.05
CA ALA A 93 1.33 -29.57 -6.51
C ALA A 93 -0.19 -29.33 -6.58
N ALA A 94 -0.74 -28.46 -5.72
CA ALA A 94 -2.15 -28.10 -5.75
C ALA A 94 -2.51 -27.13 -6.89
N ILE A 95 -1.59 -26.25 -7.32
CA ILE A 95 -1.86 -25.23 -8.35
C ILE A 95 -1.45 -25.65 -9.77
N ASP A 96 -0.49 -26.57 -9.90
CA ASP A 96 0.00 -27.03 -11.21
C ASP A 96 -1.05 -27.68 -12.13
N PRO A 97 -2.08 -28.40 -11.61
CA PRO A 97 -3.17 -28.86 -12.45
C PRO A 97 -3.96 -27.72 -13.11
N LEU A 98 -4.10 -26.58 -12.41
CA LEU A 98 -4.72 -25.38 -12.98
C LEU A 98 -3.80 -24.73 -14.00
N ASN A 99 -2.49 -24.62 -13.72
CA ASN A 99 -1.52 -24.12 -14.68
C ASN A 99 -1.56 -24.92 -16.00
N ALA A 100 -1.56 -26.26 -15.91
CA ALA A 100 -1.66 -27.13 -17.08
C ALA A 100 -2.95 -26.89 -17.88
N THR A 101 -4.09 -26.72 -17.19
CA THR A 101 -5.38 -26.41 -17.83
C THR A 101 -5.36 -25.06 -18.56
N LEU A 102 -4.58 -24.11 -18.06
CA LEU A 102 -4.43 -22.77 -18.63
C LEU A 102 -3.26 -22.67 -19.65
N GLY A 103 -2.53 -23.76 -19.90
CA GLY A 103 -1.35 -23.76 -20.77
C GLY A 103 -0.14 -22.99 -20.20
N LEU A 104 -0.08 -22.83 -18.87
CA LEU A 104 0.99 -22.16 -18.15
C LEU A 104 2.05 -23.17 -17.67
N PRO A 105 3.31 -22.75 -17.51
CA PRO A 105 4.35 -23.62 -16.94
C PRO A 105 4.03 -23.98 -15.48
N PRO A 106 4.60 -25.09 -14.95
CA PRO A 106 4.54 -25.40 -13.54
C PRO A 106 5.08 -24.25 -12.68
N GLY A 107 4.50 -24.08 -11.50
CA GLY A 107 4.93 -23.05 -10.56
C GLY A 107 6.31 -23.37 -9.98
N THR A 108 7.06 -22.32 -9.66
CA THR A 108 8.33 -22.43 -8.95
C THR A 108 8.23 -21.75 -7.58
N ALA A 109 8.98 -22.24 -6.60
CA ALA A 109 9.09 -21.57 -5.32
C ALA A 109 9.58 -20.12 -5.51
N PRO A 110 8.94 -19.12 -4.89
CA PRO A 110 9.42 -17.75 -4.98
C PRO A 110 10.72 -17.61 -4.20
N ALA A 111 11.64 -16.77 -4.68
CA ALA A 111 12.88 -16.47 -3.97
C ALA A 111 12.64 -15.74 -2.63
N ARG A 112 11.48 -15.07 -2.52
CA ARG A 112 11.05 -14.29 -1.35
C ARG A 112 9.53 -14.24 -1.29
N TYR A 113 8.96 -14.32 -0.08
CA TYR A 113 7.50 -14.36 0.12
C TYR A 113 6.89 -13.00 0.46
N ALA A 114 7.65 -12.09 1.08
CA ALA A 114 7.20 -10.76 1.47
C ALA A 114 8.39 -9.78 1.54
N PRO A 115 8.15 -8.46 1.34
CA PRO A 115 9.14 -7.42 1.61
C PRO A 115 9.61 -7.41 3.08
N ASP A 116 10.73 -6.75 3.32
CA ASP A 116 11.33 -6.61 4.65
C ASP A 116 10.67 -5.40 5.30
N PHE A 117 9.84 -5.69 6.30
CA PHE A 117 9.11 -4.69 7.04
C PHE A 117 10.03 -3.64 7.68
N ARG A 118 11.22 -4.02 8.17
CA ARG A 118 12.14 -3.07 8.79
C ARG A 118 12.69 -2.09 7.77
N ALA A 119 13.14 -2.59 6.63
CA ALA A 119 13.60 -1.74 5.52
C ALA A 119 12.48 -0.80 5.01
N GLN A 120 11.25 -1.31 4.86
CA GLN A 120 10.08 -0.49 4.49
C GLN A 120 9.79 0.60 5.53
N PHE A 121 9.83 0.25 6.81
CA PHE A 121 9.54 1.17 7.91
C PHE A 121 10.60 2.27 8.02
N ASP A 122 11.88 1.91 7.92
CA ASP A 122 12.99 2.87 7.94
C ASP A 122 12.90 3.86 6.78
N ALA A 123 12.57 3.37 5.58
CA ALA A 123 12.32 4.22 4.42
C ALA A 123 11.12 5.16 4.65
N LEU A 124 10.01 4.65 5.21
CA LEU A 124 8.84 5.47 5.53
C LEU A 124 9.17 6.57 6.55
N VAL A 125 9.93 6.25 7.59
CA VAL A 125 10.38 7.21 8.60
C VAL A 125 11.26 8.29 7.97
N ALA A 126 12.21 7.91 7.12
CA ALA A 126 13.08 8.85 6.41
C ALA A 126 12.29 9.79 5.48
N LEU A 127 11.23 9.30 4.85
CA LEU A 127 10.39 10.08 3.94
C LEU A 127 9.57 11.16 4.66
N ARG A 128 9.30 11.02 5.97
CA ARG A 128 8.51 11.99 6.77
C ARG A 128 7.19 12.35 6.09
N VAL A 129 6.38 11.34 5.78
CA VAL A 129 5.07 11.52 5.13
C VAL A 129 4.21 12.49 5.97
N PRO A 130 3.63 13.54 5.35
CA PRO A 130 2.82 14.51 6.05
C PRO A 130 1.42 13.92 6.31
N VAL A 131 1.29 13.14 7.38
CA VAL A 131 0.00 12.69 7.90
C VAL A 131 -0.49 13.62 8.99
#